data_AF-A0A496WQJ8-F1
#
_entry.id   AF-A0A496WQJ8-F1
#
_cell.length_a   1.000
_cell.length_b   1.000
_cell.length_c   1.000
_cell.angle_alpha   90.00
_cell.angle_beta   90.00
_cell.angle_gamma   90.00
#
_symmetry.space_group_name_H-M   'P 1'
#
loop_
_entity.id
_entity.type
_entity.pdbx_description
1 polymer ?
#
loop_
_entity_poly.entity_id
_entity_poly.type
_entity_poly.pdbx_seq_one_letter_code
_entity_poly.pdbx_strand_id
1 'polypeptide(L)'
;MVAITSANNDIFGGIVAEEKIANVGTTVSVYRRGIFKVEAGTTGVTIGKTATIEAKNEFTDGAATDAENGIVWGRNLETATNGQFFVMQLGAD
;
A
#
# COMPACT_ATOMS: atom_id res chain seq x y z
N MET A 1 18.66 13.05 2.92
CA MET A 1 18.23 11.75 2.33
C MET A 1 17.11 11.23 3.21
N VAL A 2 15.86 11.22 2.73
CA VAL A 2 14.72 10.72 3.52
C VAL A 2 14.73 9.19 3.47
N ALA A 3 14.80 8.55 4.64
CA ALA A 3 14.64 7.11 4.74
C ALA A 3 13.15 6.79 4.58
N ILE A 4 12.82 5.85 3.70
CA ILE A 4 11.46 5.30 3.59
C ILE A 4 11.36 4.29 4.73
N THR A 5 10.90 4.73 5.90
CA THR A 5 10.61 3.85 7.03
C THR A 5 9.16 3.41 6.95
N SER A 6 8.84 2.25 7.55
CA SER A 6 7.49 1.67 7.59
C SER A 6 6.40 2.72 7.81
N ALA A 7 5.41 2.74 6.92
CA ALA A 7 4.31 3.69 6.97
C ALA A 7 3.18 3.18 7.89
N ASN A 8 2.64 4.03 8.75
CA ASN A 8 1.30 3.85 9.28
C ASN A 8 0.56 5.18 9.09
N ASN A 9 -0.47 5.19 8.23
CA ASN A 9 -1.18 6.41 7.82
C ASN A 9 -0.28 7.54 7.29
N ASP A 10 0.92 7.21 6.83
CA ASP A 10 1.87 8.19 6.31
C ASP A 10 1.65 8.32 4.80
N ILE A 11 1.62 9.56 4.29
CA ILE A 11 1.32 9.88 2.89
C ILE A 11 2.55 9.56 2.05
N PHE A 12 2.92 8.28 1.92
CA PHE A 12 3.96 7.89 0.98
C PHE A 12 3.46 8.06 -0.47
N GLY A 13 4.34 8.48 -1.36
CA GLY A 13 3.97 8.89 -2.72
C GLY A 13 3.96 7.76 -3.75
N GLY A 14 3.72 6.50 -3.37
CA GLY A 14 3.64 5.35 -4.29
C GLY A 14 4.27 4.04 -3.79
N ILE A 15 4.29 3.02 -4.66
CA ILE A 15 4.92 1.71 -4.41
C ILE A 15 6.33 1.70 -4.99
N VAL A 16 7.31 1.24 -4.22
CA VAL A 16 8.70 1.13 -4.66
C VAL A 16 8.90 -0.16 -5.46
N ALA A 17 9.68 -0.10 -6.54
CA ALA A 17 9.97 -1.27 -7.38
C ALA A 17 10.66 -2.43 -6.65
N GLU A 18 11.40 -2.12 -5.60
CA GLU A 18 12.16 -3.06 -4.79
C GLU A 18 12.25 -2.56 -3.35
N GLU A 19 12.40 -3.48 -2.40
CA GLU A 19 12.65 -3.12 -1.01
C GLU A 19 13.97 -2.35 -0.92
N LYS A 20 13.93 -1.15 -0.35
CA LYS A 20 15.15 -0.39 -0.10
C LYS A 20 15.88 -1.02 1.07
N ILE A 21 16.99 -1.71 0.77
CA ILE A 21 17.94 -2.12 1.80
C ILE A 21 18.53 -0.85 2.44
N ALA A 22 18.40 -0.73 3.77
CA ALA A 22 18.90 0.41 4.51
C ALA A 22 20.40 0.64 4.21
N ASN A 23 20.80 1.91 4.08
CA ASN A 23 22.20 2.35 3.92
C ASN A 23 22.92 2.00 2.61
N VAL A 24 22.24 1.47 1.59
CA VAL A 24 22.90 1.13 0.29
C VAL A 24 23.05 2.35 -0.65
N GLY A 25 22.48 3.50 -0.29
CA GLY A 25 22.64 4.75 -1.07
C GLY A 25 22.02 4.71 -2.47
N THR A 26 21.25 3.68 -2.79
CA THR A 26 20.62 3.50 -4.10
C THR A 26 19.35 4.34 -4.23
N THR A 27 19.16 4.86 -5.44
CA THR A 27 17.90 5.47 -5.88
C THR A 27 16.94 4.37 -6.33
N VAL A 28 15.68 4.46 -5.92
CA VAL A 28 14.64 3.50 -6.25
C VAL A 28 13.52 4.20 -7.02
N SER A 29 12.94 3.50 -7.98
CA SER A 29 11.78 4.02 -8.72
C SER A 29 10.51 3.87 -7.89
N VAL A 30 9.66 4.90 -7.89
CA VAL A 30 8.37 4.93 -7.19
C VAL A 30 7.25 5.00 -8.21
N TYR A 31 6.39 3.99 -8.21
CA TYR A 31 5.20 3.94 -9.06
C TYR A 31 4.03 4.59 -8.34
N ARG A 32 3.30 5.47 -9.04
CA ARG A 32 2.12 6.17 -8.49
C ARG A 32 0.78 5.63 -8.95
N ARG A 33 0.79 4.81 -10.01
CA ARG A 33 -0.39 4.17 -10.60
C ARG A 33 0.03 2.82 -11.17
N GLY A 34 -0.90 1.87 -11.20
CA GLY A 34 -0.66 0.55 -11.80
C GLY A 34 -1.38 -0.57 -11.04
N ILE A 35 -1.15 -1.82 -11.46
CA ILE A 35 -1.68 -3.00 -10.78
C ILE A 35 -0.50 -3.75 -10.17
N PHE A 36 -0.58 -4.02 -8.87
CA PHE A 36 0.51 -4.59 -8.10
C PHE A 36 0.02 -5.77 -7.27
N LYS A 37 0.93 -6.71 -7.03
CA LYS A 37 0.74 -7.77 -6.05
C LYS A 37 1.34 -7.30 -4.71
N VAL A 38 0.50 -7.18 -3.70
CA VAL A 38 0.83 -6.60 -2.39
C VAL A 38 0.35 -7.53 -1.27
N GLU A 39 0.86 -7.35 -0.06
CA GLU A 39 0.54 -8.20 1.10
C GLU A 39 -0.66 -7.64 1.87
N ALA A 40 -1.61 -8.51 2.21
CA ALA A 40 -2.75 -8.17 3.05
C ALA A 40 -2.35 -8.16 4.53
N GLY A 41 -2.76 -7.10 5.22
CA GLY A 41 -2.51 -6.90 6.64
C GLY A 41 -3.43 -7.70 7.55
N THR A 42 -3.36 -7.38 8.83
CA THR A 42 -3.94 -8.11 9.95
C THR A 42 -5.43 -8.40 9.79
N THR A 43 -6.19 -7.43 9.28
CA THR A 43 -7.65 -7.55 9.10
C THR A 43 -8.05 -8.12 7.74
N GLY A 44 -7.08 -8.33 6.84
CA GLY A 44 -7.32 -8.76 5.47
C GLY A 44 -7.91 -7.67 4.57
N VAL A 45 -8.26 -8.08 3.36
CA VAL A 45 -8.84 -7.21 2.32
C VAL A 45 -9.99 -7.90 1.62
N THR A 46 -10.96 -7.11 1.17
CA THR A 46 -12.12 -7.55 0.41
C THR A 46 -12.10 -6.94 -0.99
N ILE A 47 -12.31 -7.77 -2.01
CA ILE A 47 -12.44 -7.31 -3.39
C ILE A 47 -13.44 -6.15 -3.52
N GLY A 48 -13.08 -5.16 -4.31
CA GLY A 48 -13.92 -4.02 -4.64
C GLY A 48 -13.97 -2.92 -3.57
N LYS A 49 -13.40 -3.12 -2.39
CA LYS A 49 -13.21 -2.02 -1.43
C LYS A 49 -11.95 -1.20 -1.76
N THR A 50 -11.91 0.01 -1.20
CA THR A 50 -10.71 0.84 -1.25
C THR A 50 -9.59 0.22 -0.43
N ALA A 51 -8.35 0.47 -0.83
CA ALA A 51 -7.17 0.02 -0.13
C ALA A 51 -6.58 1.17 0.69
N THR A 52 -6.27 0.90 1.95
CA THR A 52 -5.41 1.73 2.80
C THR A 52 -4.18 0.94 3.25
N ILE A 53 -3.20 1.62 3.81
CA ILE A 53 -1.95 1.02 4.28
C ILE A 53 -1.96 0.95 5.80
N GLU A 54 -1.53 -0.17 6.36
CA GLU A 54 -1.28 -0.33 7.78
C GLU A 54 0.23 -0.53 8.05
N ALA A 55 0.57 -0.73 9.32
CA ALA A 55 1.95 -0.95 9.72
C ALA A 55 2.63 -2.08 8.91
N LYS A 56 3.97 -2.04 8.82
CA LYS A 56 4.79 -2.99 8.05
C LYS A 56 4.60 -2.96 6.53
N ASN A 57 3.98 -1.91 5.99
CA ASN A 57 3.71 -1.76 4.55
C ASN A 57 2.74 -2.81 3.99
N GLU A 58 1.84 -3.29 4.85
CA GLU A 58 0.74 -4.18 4.50
C GLU A 58 -0.50 -3.35 4.15
N PHE A 59 -1.42 -3.93 3.37
CA PHE A 59 -2.64 -3.26 2.93
C PHE A 59 -3.89 -3.82 3.59
N THR A 60 -4.84 -2.94 3.87
CA THR A 60 -6.13 -3.28 4.49
C THR A 60 -7.30 -2.57 3.78
N ASP A 61 -8.52 -3.00 4.06
CA ASP A 61 -9.74 -2.34 3.61
C ASP A 61 -9.83 -0.92 4.18
N GLY A 62 -10.03 0.07 3.32
CA GLY A 62 -10.26 1.46 3.73
C GLY A 62 -11.58 1.63 4.49
N ALA A 63 -11.55 2.47 5.51
CA ALA A 63 -12.72 2.98 6.22
C ALA A 63 -13.25 4.28 5.56
N ALA A 64 -14.46 4.72 5.93
CA ALA A 64 -15.04 5.95 5.41
C ALA A 64 -14.18 7.20 5.70
N THR A 65 -13.58 7.25 6.90
CA THR A 65 -12.70 8.35 7.34
C THR A 65 -11.40 8.42 6.56
N ASP A 66 -10.97 7.33 5.94
CA ASP A 66 -9.69 7.27 5.23
C ASP A 66 -9.74 8.08 3.93
N ALA A 67 -10.92 8.13 3.30
CA ALA A 67 -11.16 9.00 2.15
C ALA A 67 -11.10 10.48 2.55
N GLU A 68 -11.69 10.86 3.70
CA GLU A 68 -11.65 12.23 4.22
C GLU A 68 -10.24 12.68 4.59
N ASN A 69 -9.42 11.73 5.07
CA ASN A 69 -8.01 11.95 5.40
C ASN A 69 -7.08 11.90 4.18
N GLY A 70 -7.60 11.59 2.99
CA GLY A 70 -6.80 11.50 1.77
C GLY A 70 -5.78 10.35 1.75
N ILE A 71 -6.02 9.30 2.54
CA ILE A 71 -5.15 8.12 2.68
C ILE A 71 -5.73 6.89 1.98
N VAL A 72 -6.61 7.08 0.99
CA VAL A 72 -7.02 6.02 0.08
C VAL A 72 -6.01 5.90 -1.04
N TRP A 73 -5.48 4.70 -1.23
CA TRP A 73 -4.38 4.44 -2.17
C TRP A 73 -4.85 3.87 -3.49
N GLY A 74 -6.00 3.20 -3.48
CA GLY A 74 -6.45 2.44 -4.62
C GLY A 74 -7.60 1.50 -4.29
N ARG A 75 -7.70 0.41 -5.07
CA ARG A 75 -8.82 -0.53 -4.99
C ARG A 75 -8.33 -1.98 -5.01
N ASN A 76 -8.92 -2.80 -4.14
CA ASN A 76 -8.64 -4.23 -4.05
C ASN A 76 -9.29 -4.96 -5.22
N LEU A 77 -8.50 -5.73 -5.97
CA LEU A 77 -8.98 -6.54 -7.10
C LEU A 77 -9.16 -8.02 -6.71
N GLU A 78 -8.75 -8.40 -5.50
CA GLU A 78 -8.88 -9.74 -4.92
C GLU A 78 -9.21 -9.63 -3.41
N THR A 79 -9.73 -10.72 -2.84
CA THR A 79 -9.93 -10.88 -1.39
C THR A 79 -8.80 -11.74 -0.84
N ALA A 80 -8.20 -11.35 0.28
CA ALA A 80 -7.11 -12.08 0.91
C ALA A 80 -7.12 -11.88 2.43
N THR A 81 -6.63 -12.88 3.17
CA THR A 81 -6.45 -12.80 4.62
C THR A 81 -5.02 -12.38 4.98
N ASN A 82 -4.80 -12.06 6.25
CA ASN A 82 -3.48 -11.68 6.79
C ASN A 82 -2.33 -12.57 6.27
N GLY A 83 -1.26 -11.94 5.78
CA GLY A 83 -0.05 -12.58 5.27
C GLY A 83 -0.18 -13.19 3.87
N GLN A 84 -1.34 -13.03 3.21
CA GLN A 84 -1.53 -13.46 1.82
C GLN A 84 -1.30 -12.31 0.86
N PHE A 85 -0.69 -12.63 -0.28
CA PHE A 85 -0.55 -11.68 -1.38
C PHE A 85 -1.81 -11.61 -2.23
N PHE A 86 -2.20 -10.39 -2.59
CA PHE A 86 -3.38 -10.10 -3.40
C PHE A 86 -3.10 -9.03 -4.45
N VAL A 87 -3.97 -8.93 -5.46
CA VAL A 87 -3.87 -7.91 -6.50
C VAL A 87 -4.61 -6.63 -6.11
N MET A 88 -3.92 -5.49 -6.21
CA MET A 88 -4.46 -4.15 -5.96
C MET A 88 -4.19 -3.22 -7.16
N GLN A 89 -5.16 -2.36 -7.49
CA GLN A 89 -4.94 -1.22 -8.38
C GLN A 89 -4.55 0.02 -7.56
N LEU A 90 -3.33 0.53 -7.75
CA LEU A 90 -2.84 1.79 -7.19
C LEU A 90 -3.32 2.99 -8.02
N GLY A 91 -3.77 4.05 -7.35
CA GLY A 91 -4.24 5.28 -8.01
C GLY A 91 -5.54 5.06 -8.78
N ALA A 92 -6.44 4.25 -8.23
CA ALA A 92 -7.82 4.13 -8.69
C ALA A 92 -8.63 5.29 -8.10
N ASP A 93 -8.54 6.45 -8.76
CA ASP A 93 -9.45 7.59 -8.56
C ASP A 93 -10.92 7.17 -8.71
#